data_AF-A0A1X0HUU1-F1
#
_entry.id   AF-A0A1X0HUU1-F1
#
_cell.length_a   1.000
_cell.length_b   1.000
_cell.length_c   1.000
_cell.angle_alpha   90.00
_cell.angle_beta   90.00
_cell.angle_gamma   90.00
#
_symmetry.space_group_name_H-M   'P 1'
#
loop_
_entity.id
_entity.type
_entity.pdbx_description
1 polymer ?
#
loop_
_entity_poly.entity_id
_entity_poly.type
_entity_poly.pdbx_seq_one_letter_code
_entity_poly.pdbx_strand_id
1 'polypeptide(L)' 'MPRTAGELLALLELEQLDTDLFRGPQPVTVLQRSFGGQVLAQALAAAYRTVEPARLAHSLNAYFLRPGATTAP' A
#
# COMPACT_ATOMS: atom_id res chain seq x y z
N MET A 1 10.38 -6.78 -7.33
CA MET A 1 8.95 -6.99 -7.64
C MET A 1 8.53 -8.31 -7.03
N PRO A 2 7.35 -8.40 -6.41
CA PRO A 2 6.88 -9.64 -5.81
C PRO A 2 6.70 -10.71 -6.89
N ARG A 3 7.34 -11.86 -6.70
CA ARG A 3 7.28 -13.05 -7.55
C ARG A 3 6.37 -14.12 -6.98
N THR A 4 5.99 -13.97 -5.71
CA THR A 4 5.11 -14.89 -4.99
C THR A 4 4.00 -14.12 -4.29
N ALA A 5 2.91 -14.82 -3.95
CA ALA A 5 1.84 -14.23 -3.14
C ALA A 5 2.34 -13.79 -1.75
N GLY A 6 3.26 -14.54 -1.14
CA GLY A 6 3.86 -14.17 0.15
C GLY A 6 4.65 -12.86 0.08
N GLU A 7 5.43 -12.66 -0.98
CA GLU A 7 6.15 -11.40 -1.21
C GLU A 7 5.18 -10.22 -1.44
N LEU A 8 4.03 -10.45 -2.08
CA LEU A 8 2.99 -9.43 -2.24
C LEU A 8 2.31 -9.11 -0.90
N LEU A 9 1.96 -10.13 -0.10
CA LEU A 9 1.35 -9.93 1.21
C LEU A 9 2.28 -9.17 2.15
N ALA A 10 3.59 -9.44 2.11
CA ALA A 10 4.58 -8.69 2.87
C ALA A 10 4.60 -7.19 2.53
N LEU A 11 4.21 -6.80 1.31
CA LEU A 11 4.08 -5.37 0.96
C LEU A 11 2.86 -4.70 1.58
N LEU A 12 1.87 -5.47 2.04
CA LEU A 12 0.64 -4.98 2.69
C LEU A 12 0.78 -4.90 4.22
N GLU A 13 1.88 -5.41 4.76
CA GLU A 13 2.24 -5.23 6.16
C GLU A 13 2.86 -3.84 6.37
N LEU A 14 2.01 -2.90 6.78
CA LEU A 14 2.41 -1.51 6.98
C LEU A 14 2.99 -1.31 8.39
N GLU A 15 4.05 -0.50 8.46
CA GLU A 15 4.57 0.04 9.72
C GLU A 15 3.63 1.17 10.19
N GLN A 16 3.09 1.08 11.41
CA GLN A 16 2.34 2.18 12.00
C GLN A 16 3.31 3.14 12.70
N LEU A 17 3.31 4.40 12.27
CA LEU A 17 4.18 5.44 12.82
C LEU A 17 3.47 6.27 13.91
N ASP A 18 2.16 6.46 13.76
CA ASP A 18 1.31 7.19 14.71
C ASP A 18 -0.17 6.81 14.50
N THR A 19 -1.08 7.51 15.17
CA THR A 19 -2.53 7.47 14.96
C THR A 19 -2.83 7.81 13.51
N ASP A 20 -3.46 6.86 12.80
CA ASP A 20 -3.84 6.97 11.39
C ASP A 20 -2.67 7.26 10.42
N LEU A 21 -1.42 7.08 10.85
CA LEU A 21 -0.22 7.31 10.05
C LEU A 21 0.55 6.01 9.85
N PHE A 22 0.70 5.60 8.58
CA PHE A 22 1.31 4.34 8.19
C PHE A 22 2.37 4.55 7.12
N ARG A 23 3.44 3.74 7.17
CA ARG A 23 4.48 3.66 6.14
C ARG A 23 4.41 2.29 5.46
N GLY A 24 4.28 2.30 4.14
CA GLY A 24 4.30 1.10 3.32
C GLY A 24 5.73 0.77 2.85
N PRO A 25 6.14 -0.51 2.84
CA PRO A 25 7.39 -0.91 2.21
C PRO A 25 7.31 -0.80 0.68
N GLN A 26 8.46 -0.61 0.03
CA GLN A 26 8.58 -0.57 -1.43
C GLN A 26 9.44 -1.75 -1.92
N PRO A 27 8.98 -2.54 -2.92
CA PRO A 27 9.79 -3.62 -3.45
C PRO A 27 10.95 -3.08 -4.29
N VAL A 28 12.10 -3.75 -4.23
CA VAL A 28 13.21 -3.47 -5.16
C VAL A 28 12.73 -3.75 -6.58
N THR A 29 12.90 -2.77 -7.47
CA THR A 29 12.39 -2.83 -8.84
C THR A 29 13.25 -2.00 -9.78
N VAL A 30 13.31 -2.42 -11.05
CA VAL A 30 13.92 -1.64 -12.15
C VAL A 30 12.94 -0.63 -12.76
N LEU A 31 11.66 -0.67 -12.35
CA LEU A 31 10.67 0.28 -12.83
C LEU A 31 10.95 1.68 -12.28
N GLN A 32 10.77 2.68 -13.13
CA GLN A 32 10.97 4.09 -12.78
C GLN A 32 9.87 4.63 -11.86
N ARG A 33 8.71 3.98 -11.79
CA ARG A 33 7.54 4.45 -11.04
C ARG A 33 6.92 3.34 -10.22
N SER A 34 6.37 3.70 -9.06
CA SER A 34 5.60 2.78 -8.23
C SER A 34 4.37 2.28 -8.98
N PHE A 35 4.04 1.01 -8.74
CA PHE A 35 2.87 0.40 -9.34
C PHE A 35 1.60 0.91 -8.66
N GLY A 36 0.65 1.45 -9.43
CA GLY A 36 -0.57 2.04 -8.87
C GLY A 36 -1.38 1.07 -8.02
N GLY A 37 -1.49 -0.20 -8.44
CA GLY A 37 -2.19 -1.23 -7.66
C GLY A 37 -1.57 -1.48 -6.28
N GLN A 38 -0.24 -1.37 -6.15
CA GLN A 38 0.43 -1.47 -4.86
C GLN A 38 0.04 -0.30 -3.96
N VAL A 39 0.10 0.92 -4.47
CA VAL A 39 -0.26 2.14 -3.71
C VAL A 39 -1.71 2.05 -3.21
N LEU A 40 -2.65 1.62 -4.05
CA LEU A 40 -4.05 1.47 -3.65
C LEU A 40 -4.25 0.33 -2.64
N ALA A 41 -3.58 -0.80 -2.82
CA ALA A 41 -3.66 -1.92 -1.88
C ALA A 41 -3.12 -1.54 -0.50
N GLN A 42 -1.99 -0.82 -0.45
CA GLN A 42 -1.43 -0.30 0.80
C GLN A 42 -2.34 0.76 1.43
N ALA A 43 -2.90 1.68 0.64
CA ALA A 43 -3.85 2.68 1.14
C ALA A 43 -5.11 2.02 1.74
N LEU A 44 -5.64 0.98 1.10
CA LEU A 44 -6.78 0.23 1.61
C LEU A 44 -6.42 -0.58 2.86
N ALA A 45 -5.23 -1.18 2.91
CA ALA A 45 -4.74 -1.89 4.09
C ALA A 45 -4.57 -0.95 5.29
N ALA A 46 -4.10 0.28 5.08
CA ALA A 46 -4.06 1.32 6.10
C ALA A 46 -5.47 1.67 6.60
N ALA A 47 -6.42 1.90 5.68
CA ALA A 47 -7.80 2.22 6.04
C ALA A 47 -8.49 1.11 6.84
N TYR A 48 -8.21 -0.16 6.56
CA TYR A 48 -8.74 -1.28 7.35
C TYR A 48 -8.23 -1.31 8.79
N ARG A 49 -7.05 -0.73 9.08
CA ARG A 49 -6.48 -0.66 10.44
C ARG A 49 -7.13 0.44 11.29
N THR A 50 -7.94 1.31 10.70
CA THR A 50 -8.60 2.43 11.39
C THR A 50 -10.10 2.21 11.60
N VAL A 51 -10.63 1.05 11.20
CA VAL A 51 -12.04 0.70 11.30
C VAL A 51 -12.25 -0.62 12.04
N GLU A 52 -13.48 -0.86 12.49
CA GLU A 52 -13.85 -2.13 13.12
C GLU A 52 -13.66 -3.32 12.16
N PRO A 53 -13.17 -4.50 12.62
CA PRO A 53 -12.86 -5.64 11.76
C PRO A 53 -14.03 -6.19 10.93
N ALA A 54 -15.27 -5.94 11.34
CA ALA A 54 -16.47 -6.39 10.62
C ALA A 54 -16.82 -5.50 9.41
N ARG A 55 -16.20 -4.32 9.27
CA ARG A 55 -16.47 -3.41 8.16
C ARG A 55 -15.68 -3.84 6.93
N LEU A 56 -16.39 -4.16 5.85
CA LEU A 56 -15.81 -4.55 4.57
C LEU A 56 -15.92 -3.39 3.57
N ALA A 57 -14.82 -3.08 2.88
CA ALA A 57 -14.81 -2.09 1.83
C ALA A 57 -15.66 -2.57 0.64
N HIS A 58 -16.64 -1.78 0.26
CA HIS A 58 -17.53 -2.06 -0.88
C HIS A 58 -17.14 -1.26 -2.14
N SER A 59 -16.32 -0.23 -2.00
CA SER A 59 -15.83 0.60 -3.11
C SER A 59 -14.57 1.36 -2.69
N LEU A 60 -13.70 1.66 -3.65
CA LEU A 60 -12.55 2.54 -3.46
C LEU A 60 -12.41 3.45 -4.69
N ASN A 61 -12.30 4.74 -4.47
CA ASN A 61 -12.05 5.75 -5.49
C ASN A 61 -10.73 6.44 -5.18
N ALA A 62 -9.89 6.63 -6.18
CA ALA A 62 -8.59 7.26 -6.00
C ALA A 62 -8.16 7.99 -7.27
N TYR A 63 -7.33 9.01 -7.07
CA TYR A 63 -6.65 9.75 -8.14
C TYR A 63 -5.15 9.69 -7.93
N PHE A 64 -4.41 9.34 -8.98
CA PHE A 64 -2.95 9.46 -8.99
C PHE A 64 -2.55 10.86 -9.43
N LEU A 65 -2.13 11.69 -8.47
CA LEU A 65 -1.77 13.08 -8.75
C LEU A 65 -0.33 13.26 -9.24
N ARG A 66 0.57 12.36 -8.81
CA ARG A 66 2.00 12.41 -9.11
C ARG A 66 2.55 11.00 -9.31
N PRO A 67 3.61 10.83 -10.13
CA PRO A 67 4.29 9.55 -10.23
C PRO A 67 5.00 9.21 -8.91
N GLY A 68 4.75 8.02 -8.36
CA GLY A 68 5.44 7.54 -7.16
C GLY A 68 6.90 7.19 -7.46
N ALA A 69 7.82 7.63 -6.60
CA ALA A 69 9.23 7.25 -6.67
C ALA A 69 9.43 5.83 -6.11
N THR A 70 10.37 5.07 -6.69
CA THR A 70 10.65 3.69 -6.25
C THR A 70 11.83 3.58 -5.28
N THR A 71 12.48 4.70 -4.98
CA THR A 71 13.68 4.79 -4.13
C THR A 71 13.40 5.27 -2.71
N ALA A 72 12.15 5.60 -2.39
CA ALA A 72 11.73 6.07 -1.07
C ALA A 72 10.37 5.45 -0.71
N PRO A 73 10.10 5.21 0.59
CA PRO A 73 8.77 4.89 1.09
C PRO A 73 7.83 6.11 1.06
#